data_AF-A0A2V9QU55-F1
#
_entry.id   AF-A0A2V9QU55-F1
#
_cell.length_a   1.000
_cell.length_b   1.000
_cell.length_c   1.000
_cell.angle_alpha   90.00
_cell.angle_beta   90.00
_cell.angle_gamma   90.00
#
_symmetry.space_group_name_H-M   'P 1'
#
loop_
_entity.id
_entity.type
_entity.pdbx_description
1 polymer ?
#
loop_
_entity_poly.entity_id
_entity_poly.type
_entity_poly.pdbx_seq_one_letter_code
_entity_poly.pdbx_strand_id
1 'polypeptide(L)'
;MHTTPEEKIAAADGTFAYCGRYEIDAKQKQIIHLPEVATDPGYAGSRQVRPYAFEGGRLVLSDTEKEDPSVARWKIVWEKAK
;
A
#
# COMPACT_ATOMS: atom_id res chain seq x y z
N MET A 1 24.48 -21.59 -4.58
CA MET A 1 24.46 -20.36 -5.42
C MET A 1 24.13 -19.20 -4.51
N HIS A 2 24.90 -18.11 -4.58
CA HIS A 2 24.56 -16.86 -3.91
C HIS A 2 24.12 -15.87 -4.97
N THR A 3 23.06 -15.14 -4.70
CA THR A 3 22.55 -14.12 -5.61
C THR A 3 23.58 -13.00 -5.82
N THR A 4 23.75 -12.57 -7.06
CA THR A 4 24.72 -11.52 -7.44
C THR A 4 24.26 -10.14 -6.95
N PRO A 5 25.16 -9.16 -6.82
CA PRO A 5 24.77 -7.78 -6.48
C PRO A 5 23.70 -7.22 -7.43
N GLU A 6 23.79 -7.51 -8.73
CA GLU A 6 22.84 -7.06 -9.75
C GLU A 6 21.45 -7.69 -9.54
N GLU A 7 21.41 -8.98 -9.23
CA GLU A 7 20.16 -9.68 -8.90
C GLU A 7 19.51 -9.13 -7.61
N LYS A 8 20.30 -8.70 -6.62
CA LYS A 8 19.77 -8.05 -5.40
C LYS A 8 19.15 -6.69 -5.69
N ILE A 9 19.80 -5.89 -6.53
CA ILE A 9 19.33 -4.56 -6.90
C ILE A 9 18.02 -4.69 -7.69
N ALA A 10 18.00 -5.55 -8.71
CA ALA A 10 16.80 -5.77 -9.52
C ALA A 10 15.61 -6.30 -8.68
N ALA A 11 15.88 -7.17 -7.70
CA ALA A 11 14.85 -7.64 -6.78
C ALA A 11 14.35 -6.52 -5.86
N ALA A 12 15.23 -5.62 -5.39
CA ALA A 12 14.84 -4.48 -4.56
C ALA A 12 13.99 -3.47 -5.34
N ASP A 13 14.37 -3.15 -6.57
CA ASP A 13 13.69 -2.17 -7.43
C ASP A 13 12.23 -2.56 -7.75
N GLY A 14 11.93 -3.87 -7.77
CA GLY A 14 10.57 -4.38 -8.01
C GLY A 14 9.70 -4.50 -6.74
N THR A 15 10.21 -4.15 -5.57
CA THR A 15 9.51 -4.36 -4.30
C THR A 15 9.13 -3.06 -3.61
N PHE A 16 7.87 -2.99 -3.18
CA PHE A 16 7.38 -1.91 -2.34
C PHE A 16 6.83 -2.48 -1.04
N ALA A 17 7.40 -2.07 0.08
CA ALA A 17 6.99 -2.49 1.41
C ALA A 17 7.07 -1.33 2.39
N TYR A 18 6.18 -1.34 3.37
CA TYR A 18 6.18 -0.36 4.44
C TYR A 18 5.53 -0.96 5.69
N CYS A 19 5.83 -0.38 6.84
CA CYS A 19 5.17 -0.67 8.10
C CYS A 19 5.03 0.60 8.95
N GLY A 20 4.08 0.56 9.89
CA GLY A 20 3.77 1.67 10.76
C GLY A 20 2.38 1.52 11.35
N ARG A 21 1.92 2.60 11.97
CA ARG A 21 0.56 2.65 12.55
C ARG A 21 -0.48 2.86 11.46
N TYR A 22 -1.72 2.54 11.79
CA TYR A 22 -2.86 2.92 10.98
C TYR A 22 -4.01 3.40 11.86
N GLU A 23 -4.84 4.25 11.29
CA GLU A 23 -6.06 4.76 11.90
C GLU A 23 -7.26 4.33 11.04
N ILE A 24 -8.42 4.09 11.67
CA ILE A 24 -9.66 3.80 10.95
C ILE A 24 -10.65 4.92 11.24
N ASP A 25 -11.02 5.66 10.20
CA ASP A 25 -12.17 6.56 10.24
C ASP A 25 -13.40 5.83 9.68
N ALA A 26 -14.18 5.24 10.58
CA ALA A 26 -15.39 4.51 10.19
C ALA A 26 -16.51 5.44 9.68
N LYS A 27 -16.50 6.73 10.04
CA LYS A 27 -17.51 7.68 9.57
C LYS A 27 -17.27 8.05 8.10
N GLN A 28 -16.02 8.30 7.74
CA GLN A 28 -15.61 8.60 6.36
C GLN A 28 -15.29 7.35 5.53
N LYS A 29 -15.33 6.15 6.14
CA LYS A 29 -14.95 4.87 5.54
C LYS A 29 -13.53 4.89 4.94
N GLN A 30 -12.58 5.32 5.75
CA GLN A 30 -11.18 5.44 5.36
C GLN A 30 -10.28 4.70 6.35
N ILE A 31 -9.26 4.02 5.83
CA ILE A 31 -8.10 3.59 6.59
C ILE A 31 -6.97 4.55 6.25
N ILE A 32 -6.29 5.06 7.25
CA ILE A 32 -5.15 5.96 7.08
C ILE A 32 -3.91 5.23 7.53
N HIS A 33 -3.01 4.91 6.61
CA HIS A 33 -1.71 4.35 6.96
C HIS A 33 -0.74 5.51 7.28
N LEU A 34 0.05 5.32 8.33
CA LEU A 34 1.10 6.22 8.79
C LEU A 34 2.42 5.45 8.78
N PRO A 35 3.07 5.31 7.60
CA PRO A 35 4.30 4.55 7.48
C PRO A 35 5.41 5.20 8.30
N GLU A 36 6.04 4.42 9.17
CA GLU A 36 7.22 4.82 9.93
C GLU A 36 8.50 4.30 9.24
N VAL A 37 8.38 3.20 8.49
CA VAL A 37 9.43 2.62 7.65
C VAL A 37 8.83 2.27 6.29
N ALA A 38 9.53 2.58 5.21
CA ALA A 38 9.15 2.21 3.85
C ALA A 38 10.40 1.99 2.98
N THR A 39 10.28 1.16 1.94
CA THR A 39 11.35 0.99 0.94
C THR A 39 11.54 2.25 0.10
N ASP A 40 10.48 3.02 -0.13
CA ASP A 40 10.52 4.37 -0.69
C ASP A 40 10.67 5.42 0.43
N PRO A 41 11.78 6.19 0.46
CA PRO A 41 11.99 7.24 1.45
C PRO A 41 10.91 8.33 1.46
N GLY A 42 10.29 8.64 0.31
CA GLY A 42 9.21 9.64 0.22
C GLY A 42 7.90 9.17 0.85
N TYR A 43 7.75 7.86 1.05
CA TYR A 43 6.55 7.26 1.62
C TYR A 43 6.58 7.22 3.16
N ALA A 44 7.77 7.10 3.75
CA ALA A 44 7.96 7.17 5.20
C ALA A 44 7.57 8.57 5.74
N GLY A 45 6.79 8.61 6.81
CA GLY A 45 6.26 9.84 7.40
C GLY A 45 5.07 10.47 6.66
N SER A 46 4.65 9.90 5.54
CA SER A 46 3.48 10.38 4.77
C SER A 46 2.15 9.95 5.42
N ARG A 47 1.04 10.61 5.01
CA ARG A 47 -0.32 10.23 5.41
C ARG A 47 -1.04 9.59 4.23
N GLN A 48 -1.26 8.29 4.30
CA GLN A 48 -1.77 7.49 3.19
C GLN A 48 -3.24 7.14 3.41
N VAL A 49 -4.12 7.95 2.83
CA VAL A 49 -5.57 7.76 2.94
C VAL A 49 -6.02 6.67 1.95
N ARG A 50 -6.78 5.70 2.44
CA ARG A 50 -7.29 4.55 1.68
C ARG A 50 -8.79 4.40 1.95
N PRO A 51 -9.67 4.84 1.04
CA PRO A 51 -11.09 4.53 1.13
C PRO A 51 -11.31 3.03 1.14
N TYR A 52 -12.22 2.54 1.99
CA TYR A 52 -12.48 1.11 2.11
C TYR A 52 -13.96 0.73 2.01
N ALA A 53 -14.19 -0.49 1.54
CA ALA A 53 -15.48 -1.17 1.56
C ALA A 53 -15.30 -2.64 1.96
N PHE A 54 -16.36 -3.27 2.45
CA PHE A 54 -16.42 -4.72 2.62
C PHE A 54 -17.35 -5.32 1.56
N GLU A 55 -16.82 -6.24 0.76
CA GLU A 55 -17.54 -6.91 -0.34
C GLU A 55 -17.33 -8.42 -0.20
N GLY A 56 -18.42 -9.19 0.02
CA GLY A 56 -18.33 -10.65 0.10
C GLY A 56 -17.34 -11.18 1.16
N GLY A 57 -17.21 -10.49 2.31
CA GLY A 57 -16.27 -10.85 3.37
C GLY A 57 -14.82 -10.43 3.13
N ARG A 58 -14.54 -9.69 2.05
CA ARG A 58 -13.21 -9.15 1.71
C ARG A 58 -13.15 -7.66 1.99
N LEU A 59 -11.99 -7.18 2.43
CA LEU A 59 -11.72 -5.75 2.56
C LEU A 59 -11.20 -5.24 1.22
N VAL A 60 -11.88 -4.24 0.66
CA VAL A 60 -11.52 -3.60 -0.61
C VAL A 60 -11.04 -2.19 -0.31
N LEU A 61 -9.82 -1.88 -0.73
CA LEU A 61 -9.29 -0.52 -0.77
C LEU A 61 -9.27 -0.06 -2.22
N SER A 62 -9.80 1.11 -2.53
CA SER A 62 -9.72 1.65 -3.90
C SER A 62 -9.83 3.16 -3.92
N ASP A 63 -9.11 3.80 -4.82
CA ASP A 63 -9.24 5.22 -5.12
C ASP A 63 -8.81 5.50 -6.57
N THR A 64 -9.05 6.73 -7.03
CA THR A 64 -8.49 7.27 -8.27
C THR A 64 -7.02 7.62 -8.06
N GLU A 65 -6.17 7.26 -9.02
CA GLU A 65 -4.77 7.66 -8.99
C GLU A 65 -4.65 9.17 -9.25
N LYS A 66 -3.78 9.84 -8.49
CA LYS A 66 -3.61 11.30 -8.51
C LYS A 66 -2.22 11.71 -8.98
N GLU A 67 -1.25 10.80 -8.90
CA GLU A 67 0.15 11.10 -9.18
C GLU A 67 0.58 10.56 -10.55
N ASP A 68 0.12 9.35 -10.91
CA ASP A 68 0.41 8.75 -12.21
C ASP A 68 -0.78 8.87 -13.18
N PRO A 69 -0.71 9.73 -14.22
CA PRO A 69 -1.80 9.91 -15.18
C PRO A 69 -2.05 8.68 -16.07
N SER A 70 -1.15 7.70 -16.11
CA SER A 70 -1.33 6.45 -16.85
C SER A 70 -2.27 5.48 -16.14
N VAL A 71 -2.52 5.69 -14.85
CA VAL A 71 -3.43 4.88 -14.04
C VAL A 71 -4.68 5.70 -13.75
N ALA A 72 -5.86 5.17 -14.05
CA ALA A 72 -7.11 5.87 -13.75
C ALA A 72 -7.63 5.56 -12.33
N ARG A 73 -7.40 4.32 -11.86
CA ARG A 73 -7.92 3.82 -10.59
C ARG A 73 -7.08 2.63 -10.13
N TRP A 74 -6.89 2.48 -8.83
CA TRP A 74 -6.31 1.30 -8.21
C TRP A 74 -7.32 0.57 -7.31
N LYS A 75 -7.12 -0.74 -7.14
CA LYS A 75 -7.93 -1.60 -6.26
C LYS A 75 -7.05 -2.65 -5.58
N ILE A 76 -7.09 -2.71 -4.25
CA ILE A 76 -6.43 -3.73 -3.42
C ILE A 76 -7.51 -4.52 -2.70
N VAL A 77 -7.46 -5.85 -2.77
CA VAL A 77 -8.44 -6.73 -2.14
C VAL A 77 -7.74 -7.63 -1.13
N TRP A 78 -8.17 -7.54 0.12
CA TRP A 78 -7.66 -8.33 1.23
C TRP A 78 -8.66 -9.41 1.63
N GLU A 79 -8.15 -10.61 1.87
CA GLU A 79 -8.86 -11.67 2.55
C GLU A 79 -8.22 -11.90 3.92
N LYS A 80 -9.05 -12.24 4.91
CA LYS A 80 -8.55 -12.55 6.24
C LYS A 80 -7.70 -13.81 6.17
N ALA A 81 -6.48 -13.75 6.70
CA ALA A 81 -5.64 -14.94 6.86
C ALA A 81 -6.34 -15.98 7.76
N LYS A 82 -6.10 -17.26 7.47
CA LYS A 82 -6.66 -18.39 8.23
C LYS A 82 -6.03 -18.52 9.60
#